data_AF-A0A1E4G6Q0-F1
#
_entry.id   AF-A0A1E4G6Q0-F1
#
_cell.length_a   1.000
_cell.length_b   1.000
_cell.length_c   1.000
_cell.angle_alpha   90.00
_cell.angle_beta   90.00
_cell.angle_gamma   90.00
#
_symmetry.space_group_name_H-M   'P 1'
#
loop_
_entity.id
_entity.type
_entity.pdbx_description
1 polymer ?
#
loop_
_entity_poly.entity_id
_entity_poly.type
_entity_poly.pdbx_seq_one_letter_code
_entity_poly.pdbx_strand_id
1 'polypeptide(L)' 'MWGVAAGMVEYRDPEARAVSRAALERPCPETILALLEFGRGRPWLPCALDALVQCGIAASEDILGENHED' A
#
# COMPACT_ATOMS: atom_id res chain seq x y z
N MET A 1 1.26 -6.36 -4.71
CA MET A 1 1.74 -5.02 -5.05
C MET A 1 1.90 -4.10 -3.82
N TRP A 2 1.01 -4.17 -2.82
CA TRP A 2 1.08 -3.44 -1.53
C TRP A 2 2.37 -3.62 -0.69
N GLY A 3 3.13 -4.68 -0.95
CA GLY A 3 4.27 -5.08 -0.13
C GLY A 3 5.48 -4.14 -0.17
N VAL A 4 5.69 -3.41 -1.28
CA VAL A 4 6.84 -2.50 -1.40
C VAL A 4 6.65 -1.26 -0.55
N ALA A 5 5.45 -0.67 -0.54
CA ALA A 5 5.13 0.51 0.26
C ALA A 5 5.18 0.18 1.76
N ALA A 6 4.52 -0.90 2.18
CA ALA A 6 4.52 -1.31 3.58
C ALA A 6 5.92 -1.76 4.06
N GLY A 7 6.72 -2.42 3.21
CA GLY A 7 8.09 -2.80 3.52
C GLY A 7 9.04 -1.60 3.68
N MET A 8 8.87 -0.54 2.87
CA MET A 8 9.64 0.70 3.05
C MET A 8 9.30 1.42 4.35
N VAL A 9 8.02 1.40 4.75
CA VAL A 9 7.58 1.96 6.03
C VAL A 9 8.13 1.15 7.20
N GLU A 10 8.06 -0.19 7.15
CA GLU A 10 8.61 -1.06 8.20
C GLU A 10 10.12 -0.85 8.39
N TYR A 11 10.87 -0.62 7.31
CA TYR A 11 12.31 -0.38 7.36
C TYR A 11 12.69 1.01 7.91
N ARG A 12 11.90 2.05 7.59
CA ARG A 12 12.27 3.45 7.90
C ARG A 12 11.63 4.02 9.15
N ASP A 13 10.52 3.45 9.61
CA ASP A 13 9.78 3.91 10.78
C ASP A 13 9.53 2.73 11.74
N PRO A 14 10.43 2.51 12.73
CA PRO A 14 10.27 1.44 13.71
C PRO A 14 8.96 1.50 14.48
N GLU A 15 8.38 2.70 14.65
CA GLU A 15 7.09 2.88 15.33
C GLU A 15 5.93 2.38 14.45
N ALA A 16 6.11 2.41 13.13
CA ALA A 16 5.14 1.87 12.18
C ALA A 16 5.23 0.35 11.99
N ARG A 17 6.18 -0.34 12.66
CA ARG A 17 6.46 -1.77 12.42
C ARG A 17 5.24 -2.68 12.59
N ALA A 18 4.44 -2.46 13.62
CA ALA A 18 3.26 -3.28 13.88
C ALA A 18 2.19 -3.12 12.79
N VAL A 19 1.89 -1.88 12.39
CA VAL A 19 0.85 -1.57 11.38
C VAL A 19 1.31 -1.92 9.97
N SER A 20 2.58 -1.69 9.65
CA SER A 20 3.18 -2.07 8.36
C SER A 20 3.24 -3.59 8.19
N ARG A 21 3.63 -4.33 9.24
CA ARG A 21 3.63 -5.80 9.22
C ARG A 21 2.23 -6.39 9.04
N ALA A 22 1.22 -5.83 9.69
CA ALA A 22 -0.17 -6.26 9.49
C ALA A 22 -0.64 -6.05 8.04
N ALA A 23 -0.26 -4.93 7.42
CA ALA A 23 -0.52 -4.65 6.00
C ALA A 23 0.25 -5.58 5.06
N LEU A 24 1.47 -6.00 5.43
CA LEU A 24 2.28 -6.95 4.67
C LEU A 24 1.72 -8.38 4.72
N GLU A 25 1.33 -8.84 5.91
CA GLU A 25 0.84 -10.20 6.13
C GLU A 25 -0.57 -10.40 5.57
N ARG A 26 -1.41 -9.36 5.63
CA ARG A 26 -2.79 -9.40 5.12
C ARG A 26 -3.14 -8.09 4.43
N PRO A 27 -2.78 -7.90 3.15
CA PRO A 27 -3.08 -6.67 2.42
C PRO A 27 -4.58 -6.61 2.07
N CYS A 28 -5.36 -5.94 2.91
CA CYS A 28 -6.79 -5.72 2.72
C CYS A 28 -7.15 -4.28 3.12
N PRO A 29 -8.33 -3.76 2.73
CA PRO A 29 -8.69 -2.37 3.00
C PRO A 29 -8.51 -1.98 4.47
N GLU A 30 -8.87 -2.85 5.41
CA GLU A 30 -8.77 -2.58 6.85
C GLU A 30 -7.32 -2.38 7.31
N THR A 31 -6.39 -3.23 6.88
CA THR A 31 -4.97 -3.14 7.30
C THR A 31 -4.25 -1.99 6.60
N ILE A 32 -4.61 -1.70 5.35
CA ILE A 32 -4.09 -0.56 4.61
C ILE A 32 -4.58 0.76 5.23
N LEU A 33 -5.88 0.86 5.57
CA LEU A 33 -6.43 2.06 6.22
C LEU A 33 -5.79 2.29 7.60
N ALA A 34 -5.56 1.23 8.37
CA ALA A 34 -4.85 1.34 9.66
C ALA A 34 -3.42 1.88 9.51
N LEU A 35 -2.69 1.44 8.46
CA LEU A 35 -1.37 1.96 8.12
C LEU A 35 -1.42 3.45 7.72
N LEU A 36 -2.39 3.84 6.89
CA LEU A 36 -2.57 5.23 6.45
C LEU A 36 -2.96 6.16 7.59
N GLU A 37 -3.82 5.70 8.50
CA GLU A 37 -4.22 6.47 9.68
C GLU A 37 -3.05 6.70 10.63
N PHE A 38 -2.24 5.66 10.88
CA PHE A 38 -1.00 5.79 11.63
C PHE A 38 -0.01 6.77 10.96
N GLY A 39 0.04 6.77 9.63
CA GLY A 39 0.89 7.64 8.84
C GLY A 39 0.51 9.13 8.88
N ARG A 40 -0.62 9.53 9.47
CA ARG A 40 -1.02 10.95 9.50
C ARG A 40 0.05 11.79 10.19
N GLY A 41 0.55 12.81 9.47
CA GLY A 41 1.63 13.67 9.93
C GLY A 41 3.04 13.08 9.79
N ARG A 42 3.18 11.85 9.30
CA ARG A 42 4.48 11.21 9.03
C ARG A 42 5.00 11.59 7.63
N PRO A 43 6.32 11.78 7.47
CA PRO A 43 6.92 12.24 6.21
C PRO A 43 6.83 11.21 5.07
N TRP A 44 6.62 9.93 5.39
CA TRP A 44 6.52 8.85 4.40
C TRP A 44 5.10 8.67 3.83
N LEU A 45 4.07 9.28 4.44
CA LEU A 45 2.68 9.08 4.02
C LEU A 45 2.41 9.48 2.56
N PRO A 46 2.92 10.61 2.03
CA PRO A 46 2.71 10.95 0.62
C PRO A 46 3.24 9.88 -0.33
N CYS A 47 4.44 9.36 -0.09
CA CYS A 47 5.03 8.29 -0.90
C CYS A 47 4.23 6.98 -0.81
N ALA A 48 3.70 6.66 0.38
CA ALA A 48 2.84 5.50 0.54
C ALA A 48 1.56 5.65 -0.30
N LEU A 49 0.89 6.81 -0.24
CA LEU A 49 -0.31 7.10 -1.03
C LEU A 49 -0.06 7.01 -2.54
N ASP A 50 1.03 7.60 -3.04
CA ASP A 50 1.41 7.51 -4.45
C ASP A 50 1.59 6.05 -4.91
N ALA A 51 2.26 5.24 -4.07
CA ALA A 51 2.43 3.82 -4.36
C ALA A 51 1.07 3.08 -4.40
N LEU A 52 0.12 3.41 -3.51
CA LEU A 52 -1.22 2.82 -3.54
C LEU A 52 -1.99 3.19 -4.81
N VAL A 53 -1.90 4.45 -5.25
CA VAL A 53 -2.53 4.92 -6.49
C VAL A 53 -1.96 4.18 -7.69
N GLN A 54 -0.63 4.07 -7.80
CA GLN A 54 0.02 3.32 -8.88
C GLN A 54 -0.41 1.85 -8.88
N CYS A 55 -0.52 1.23 -7.70
CA CYS A 55 -1.00 -0.16 -7.59
C CYS A 55 -2.44 -0.30 -8.07
N GLY A 56 -3.31 0.65 -7.73
CA GLY A 56 -4.71 0.65 -8.15
C GLY A 56 -4.88 0.84 -9.66
N ILE A 57 -4.07 1.71 -10.27
CA ILE A 57 -4.04 1.92 -11.72
C ILE A 57 -3.61 0.62 -12.42
N ALA A 58 -2.47 0.05 -12.04
CA ALA A 58 -1.96 -1.18 -12.65
C ALA A 58 -2.95 -2.35 -12.54
N ALA A 59 -3.57 -2.54 -11.37
CA ALA A 59 -4.58 -3.58 -11.19
C ALA A 59 -5.84 -3.34 -12.05
N SER A 60 -6.23 -2.08 -12.27
CA SER A 60 -7.35 -1.74 -13.15
C SER A 60 -7.01 -1.96 -14.62
N GLU A 61 -5.77 -1.64 -15.03
CA GLU A 61 -5.26 -1.91 -16.37
C GLU A 61 -5.20 -3.40 -16.67
N ASP A 62 -4.78 -4.23 -15.71
CA ASP A 62 -4.79 -5.70 -15.86
C ASP A 62 -6.22 -6.22 -16.09
N ILE A 63 -7.20 -5.76 -15.28
CA ILE A 63 -8.61 -6.17 -15.42
C ILE A 63 -9.22 -5.68 -16.75
N LEU A 64 -8.93 -4.46 -17.17
CA LEU A 64 -9.47 -3.90 -18.41
C LEU A 64 -8.78 -4.45 -19.66
N GLY A 65 -7.49 -4.77 -19.56
CA GLY A 65 -6.68 -5.35 -20.63
C GLY A 65 -7.03 -6.80 -20.93
N GLU A 66 -7.36 -7.60 -19.91
CA GLU A 66 -7.86 -8.98 -20.10
C GLU A 66 -9.20 -9.05 -20.83
N ASN A 67 -9.97 -7.95 -20.91
CA ASN A 67 -11.25 -7.88 -21.62
C ASN A 67 -11.14 -7.44 -23.09
N HIS A 68 -9.93 -7.38 -23.68
CA HIS A 68 -9.71 -6.92 -25.07
C HIS A 68 -8.99 -7.96 -25.95
N GLU A 69 -8.80 -9.20 -25.48
CA GLU A 69 -8.38 -10.34 -26.30
C GLU A 69 -9.60 -11.21 -26.65
N ASP A 70 -10.41 -10.77 -27.62
CA ASP A 70 -11.40 -11.58 -28.37
C ASP A 70 -11.39 -11.20 -29.86
#